data_AF-A0A7S2CWH9-F1
#
_entry.id   AF-A0A7S2CWH9-F1
#
_cell.length_a   1.000
_cell.length_b   1.000
_cell.length_c   1.000
_cell.angle_alpha   90.00
_cell.angle_beta   90.00
_cell.angle_gamma   90.00
#
_symmetry.space_group_name_H-M   'P 1'
#
loop_
_entity.id
_entity.type
_entity.pdbx_description
1 polymer ?
#
loop_
_entity_poly.entity_id
_entity_poly.type
_entity_poly.pdbx_seq_one_letter_code
_entity_poly.pdbx_strand_id
1 'polypeptide(L)'
;MLRRLPSFLVAALLPLAECVVDDAAALIQVSGRDDPAPWPKALARSLAGAAVDDTAGNILICTSYPELCVQPFDCGNLTMREINDLKRHAMAPDGHANLQMWCAVPMFAKYINTCIVRKDLVAAAHVQFKWAMDHKDEGADELDASYCFIEGHCKDTTVTSETTLEEADRLCDTRFGSGGWGRESLEAIKKNEVKNFIRHPGSVSAKNGFQDRGMTTPLVKTACAMGNYHCDLIYCRETYCKTDYYIQKYSHLAPKKSSLFKL
;
A
#
# COMPACT_ATOMS: atom_id res chain seq x y z
N MET A 1 -25.53 27.85 14.86
CA MET A 1 -26.38 26.64 14.96
C MET A 1 -25.71 25.49 14.20
N LEU A 2 -24.88 24.70 14.89
CA LEU A 2 -24.28 23.48 14.32
C LEU A 2 -25.32 22.34 14.46
N ARG A 3 -25.92 21.94 13.33
CA ARG A 3 -26.83 20.78 13.30
C ARG A 3 -25.99 19.52 13.52
N ARG A 4 -26.25 18.82 14.63
CA ARG A 4 -25.72 17.46 14.87
C ARG A 4 -26.27 16.54 13.79
N LEU A 5 -25.39 15.92 13.01
CA LEU A 5 -25.77 14.84 12.09
C LEU A 5 -26.24 13.62 12.91
N PRO A 6 -27.27 12.90 12.46
CA PRO A 6 -27.79 11.74 13.17
C PRO A 6 -26.79 10.58 13.17
N SER A 7 -26.56 9.96 14.34
CA SER A 7 -25.57 8.90 14.58
C SER A 7 -25.71 7.65 13.70
N PHE A 8 -26.86 7.47 13.04
CA PHE A 8 -27.10 6.33 12.14
C PHE A 8 -26.39 6.45 10.79
N LEU A 9 -26.02 7.66 10.33
CA LEU A 9 -25.28 7.85 9.08
C LEU A 9 -23.78 7.47 9.19
N VAL A 10 -23.23 7.45 10.41
CA VAL A 10 -21.82 7.10 10.65
C VAL A 10 -21.60 5.57 10.54
N ALA A 11 -22.60 4.76 10.91
CA ALA A 11 -22.51 3.30 10.91
C ALA A 11 -22.51 2.69 9.49
N ALA A 12 -23.16 3.34 8.52
CA ALA A 12 -23.24 2.85 7.14
C ALA A 12 -22.02 3.21 6.26
N LEU A 13 -21.15 4.13 6.72
CA LEU A 13 -19.94 4.54 6.00
C LEU A 13 -18.67 3.79 6.46
N LEU A 14 -18.74 3.10 7.60
CA LEU A 14 -17.62 2.34 8.16
C LEU A 14 -17.12 1.17 7.31
N PRO A 15 -17.98 0.36 6.64
CA PRO A 15 -17.50 -0.76 5.83
C PRO A 15 -16.69 -0.33 4.59
N LEU A 16 -16.94 0.89 4.07
CA LEU A 16 -16.21 1.46 2.93
C LEU A 16 -14.92 2.17 3.37
N ALA A 17 -14.84 2.60 4.64
CA ALA A 17 -13.66 3.24 5.22
C ALA A 17 -12.60 2.22 5.69
N GLU A 18 -13.00 0.96 5.92
CA GLU A 18 -12.06 -0.15 6.17
C GLU A 18 -11.41 -0.68 4.88
N CYS A 19 -11.91 -0.28 3.70
CA CYS A 19 -11.34 -0.64 2.40
C CYS A 19 -10.11 0.18 1.97
N VAL A 20 -9.69 1.20 2.73
CA VAL A 20 -8.75 2.21 2.18
C VAL A 20 -7.36 2.15 2.83
N VAL A 21 -7.15 1.34 3.86
CA VAL A 21 -5.88 1.42 4.61
C VAL A 21 -5.40 0.05 5.00
N ASP A 22 -4.66 -0.52 4.07
CA ASP A 22 -3.22 -0.72 4.17
C ASP A 22 -2.71 -0.61 2.67
N ASP A 23 -1.43 -0.29 2.32
CA ASP A 23 -0.75 -0.02 0.97
C ASP A 23 -1.45 0.78 -0.15
N ALA A 24 -0.58 1.49 -0.87
CA ALA A 24 -0.87 2.37 -1.98
C ALA A 24 -1.47 1.78 -3.26
N ALA A 25 -1.15 0.53 -3.55
CA ALA A 25 -1.57 -0.20 -4.74
C ALA A 25 -1.65 -1.70 -4.41
N ALA A 26 -0.69 -2.18 -3.62
CA ALA A 26 -0.68 -3.53 -3.10
C ALA A 26 -1.81 -3.85 -2.11
N LEU A 27 -2.03 -3.13 -1.03
CA LEU A 27 -2.93 -3.59 0.06
C LEU A 27 -4.35 -3.04 -0.02
N ILE A 28 -4.65 -2.23 -1.05
CA ILE A 28 -6.01 -1.87 -1.46
C ILE A 28 -6.92 -3.12 -1.61
N GLN A 29 -6.33 -4.29 -1.83
CA GLN A 29 -7.03 -5.48 -2.31
C GLN A 29 -7.25 -6.56 -1.20
N VAL A 30 -6.93 -6.27 0.07
CA VAL A 30 -7.04 -7.29 1.16
C VAL A 30 -8.47 -7.45 1.73
N SER A 31 -9.45 -6.61 1.36
CA SER A 31 -10.83 -6.78 1.84
C SER A 31 -11.67 -7.84 1.09
N GLY A 32 -11.11 -8.55 0.10
CA GLY A 32 -11.86 -9.45 -0.79
C GLY A 32 -11.62 -10.96 -0.63
N ARG A 33 -10.73 -11.43 0.26
CA ARG A 33 -10.41 -12.87 0.32
C ARG A 33 -11.19 -13.64 1.37
N ASP A 34 -12.13 -14.42 0.84
CA ASP A 34 -12.65 -15.65 1.44
C ASP A 34 -11.51 -16.65 1.70
N ASP A 35 -11.15 -16.79 2.97
CA ASP A 35 -10.80 -18.10 3.52
C ASP A 35 -12.11 -18.93 3.55
N PRO A 36 -12.19 -20.15 2.99
CA PRO A 36 -13.40 -20.97 3.10
C PRO A 36 -13.73 -21.39 4.55
N ALA A 37 -12.92 -21.01 5.53
CA ALA A 37 -13.28 -21.06 6.94
C ALA A 37 -14.10 -19.81 7.32
N PRO A 38 -15.36 -19.95 7.82
CA PRO A 38 -16.14 -18.80 8.23
C PRO A 38 -15.39 -18.00 9.31
N TRP A 39 -15.21 -16.70 9.08
CA TRP A 39 -14.56 -15.70 9.96
C TRP A 39 -14.89 -15.86 11.47
N PRO A 40 -16.11 -16.27 11.88
CA PRO A 40 -16.39 -16.62 13.27
C PRO A 40 -15.51 -17.74 13.86
N LYS A 41 -15.00 -18.69 13.08
CA LYS A 41 -14.17 -19.83 13.57
C LYS A 41 -12.70 -19.49 13.72
N ALA A 42 -12.14 -18.65 12.86
CA ALA A 42 -10.78 -18.12 13.03
C ALA A 42 -10.71 -17.18 14.24
N LEU A 43 -11.72 -16.32 14.39
CA LEU A 43 -11.86 -15.45 15.57
C LEU A 43 -12.20 -16.24 16.84
N ALA A 44 -13.05 -17.28 16.78
CA ALA A 44 -13.33 -18.14 17.93
C ALA A 44 -12.13 -19.00 18.36
N ARG A 45 -11.25 -19.41 17.44
CA ARG A 45 -9.96 -20.04 17.80
C ARG A 45 -8.99 -19.04 18.42
N SER A 46 -8.99 -17.79 17.95
CA SER A 46 -8.20 -16.71 18.52
C SER A 46 -8.69 -16.28 19.91
N LEU A 47 -10.00 -16.36 20.19
CA LEU A 47 -10.59 -16.00 21.48
C LEU A 47 -10.59 -17.17 22.48
N ALA A 48 -10.58 -18.42 22.01
CA ALA A 48 -10.40 -19.60 22.87
C ALA A 48 -8.93 -19.81 23.30
N GLY A 49 -7.98 -19.10 22.67
CA GLY A 49 -6.57 -19.09 23.01
C GLY A 49 -6.17 -17.86 23.83
N ALA A 50 -6.82 -17.60 24.98
CA ALA A 50 -6.32 -16.60 25.93
C ALA A 50 -5.12 -17.15 26.72
N ALA A 51 -4.05 -17.52 25.99
CA ALA A 51 -2.67 -17.79 26.39
C ALA A 51 -1.89 -18.40 25.19
N VAL A 52 -2.15 -17.97 23.94
CA VAL A 52 -1.27 -18.38 22.84
C VAL A 52 0.05 -17.66 23.04
N ASP A 53 1.10 -18.45 23.24
CA ASP A 53 2.49 -18.02 23.27
C ASP A 53 2.76 -17.08 22.08
N ASP A 54 3.21 -15.85 22.35
CA ASP A 54 3.50 -14.81 21.35
C ASP A 54 4.48 -15.33 20.26
N THR A 55 5.25 -16.39 20.57
CA THR A 55 6.14 -17.04 19.61
C THR A 55 5.43 -17.83 18.50
N ALA A 56 4.18 -18.25 18.69
CA ALA A 56 3.45 -19.06 17.71
C ALA A 56 3.06 -18.26 16.45
N GLY A 57 2.86 -16.95 16.57
CA GLY A 57 2.57 -16.07 15.42
C GLY A 57 3.72 -16.01 14.42
N ASN A 58 4.96 -15.99 14.93
CA ASN A 58 6.17 -15.82 14.14
C ASN A 58 6.49 -17.08 13.31
N ILE A 59 6.26 -18.25 13.91
CA ILE A 59 6.42 -19.54 13.23
C ILE A 59 5.51 -19.62 12.00
N LEU A 60 4.28 -19.07 12.08
CA LEU A 60 3.32 -19.13 10.99
C LEU A 60 3.73 -18.28 9.78
N ILE A 61 4.29 -17.08 10.03
CA ILE A 61 4.79 -16.20 8.96
C ILE A 61 5.94 -16.88 8.21
N CYS A 62 6.96 -17.38 8.90
CA CYS A 62 8.13 -17.98 8.24
C CYS A 62 7.84 -19.31 7.55
N THR A 63 6.83 -20.04 8.02
CA THR A 63 6.38 -21.27 7.35
C THR A 63 5.69 -20.95 6.02
N SER A 64 4.91 -19.86 5.97
CA SER A 64 4.11 -19.48 4.80
C SER A 64 4.86 -18.58 3.82
N TYR A 65 5.77 -17.75 4.34
CA TYR A 65 6.50 -16.69 3.63
C TYR A 65 7.97 -16.65 4.11
N PRO A 66 8.74 -17.72 3.86
CA PRO A 66 10.12 -17.83 4.34
C PRO A 66 11.02 -16.69 3.85
N GLU A 67 10.72 -16.10 2.70
CA GLU A 67 11.46 -14.96 2.14
C GLU A 67 11.39 -13.68 2.98
N LEU A 68 10.36 -13.52 3.83
CA LEU A 68 10.23 -12.40 4.76
C LEU A 68 10.99 -12.62 6.06
N CYS A 69 11.45 -13.84 6.34
CA CYS A 69 12.15 -14.16 7.58
C CYS A 69 13.67 -14.08 7.48
N VAL A 70 14.16 -13.66 6.32
CA VAL A 70 15.58 -13.34 6.10
C VAL A 70 15.74 -11.83 5.92
N GLN A 71 16.98 -11.36 6.00
CA GLN A 71 17.31 -9.98 5.68
C GLN A 71 16.86 -9.63 4.24
N PRO A 72 16.36 -8.42 4.01
CA PRO A 72 16.30 -7.28 4.94
C PRO A 72 15.00 -7.17 5.76
N PHE A 73 14.05 -8.09 5.62
CA PHE A 73 12.74 -7.99 6.26
C PHE A 73 12.74 -8.49 7.71
N ASP A 74 13.48 -9.58 7.99
CA ASP A 74 13.73 -10.13 9.34
C ASP A 74 12.45 -10.31 10.20
N CYS A 75 11.37 -10.80 9.60
CA CYS A 75 10.09 -10.96 10.27
C CYS A 75 10.06 -12.11 11.29
N GLY A 76 11.03 -13.02 11.27
CA GLY A 76 11.01 -14.23 12.10
C GLY A 76 11.18 -13.98 13.59
N ASN A 77 11.71 -12.81 13.96
CA ASN A 77 12.00 -12.45 15.34
C ASN A 77 10.96 -11.48 15.95
N LEU A 78 10.00 -10.98 15.15
CA LEU A 78 9.04 -9.97 15.60
C LEU A 78 7.81 -10.61 16.23
N THR A 79 7.53 -10.32 17.50
CA THR A 79 6.27 -10.66 18.17
C THR A 79 5.06 -9.97 17.52
N MET A 80 3.85 -10.49 17.77
CA MET A 80 2.62 -9.82 17.34
C MET A 80 2.47 -8.41 17.92
N ARG A 81 3.01 -8.16 19.11
CA ARG A 81 3.06 -6.81 19.69
C ARG A 81 3.91 -5.87 18.84
N GLU A 82 5.11 -6.32 18.44
CA GLU A 82 6.02 -5.54 17.60
C GLU A 82 5.44 -5.30 16.21
N ILE A 83 4.78 -6.29 15.59
CA ILE A 83 4.05 -6.11 14.32
C ILE A 83 2.95 -5.04 14.47
N ASN A 84 2.21 -5.06 15.58
CA ASN A 84 1.21 -4.03 15.85
C ASN A 84 1.84 -2.66 16.17
N ASP A 85 3.02 -2.63 16.76
CA ASP A 85 3.77 -1.38 16.98
C ASP A 85 4.27 -0.78 15.67
N LEU A 86 4.74 -1.59 14.72
CA LEU A 86 5.08 -1.14 13.37
C LEU A 86 3.90 -0.40 12.70
N LYS A 87 2.67 -0.86 12.91
CA LYS A 87 1.47 -0.18 12.38
C LYS A 87 1.17 1.16 13.04
N ARG A 88 1.48 1.29 14.34
CA ARG A 88 1.11 2.47 15.14
C ARG A 88 2.11 3.61 15.04
N HIS A 89 3.38 3.31 14.81
CA HIS A 89 4.46 4.30 14.83
C HIS A 89 4.80 4.82 13.44
N ALA A 90 5.58 5.91 13.40
CA ALA A 90 6.08 6.48 12.16
C ALA A 90 6.84 5.41 11.37
N MET A 91 6.54 5.30 10.08
CA MET A 91 7.00 4.17 9.27
C MET A 91 8.49 4.28 8.92
N ALA A 92 9.03 5.49 8.75
CA ALA A 92 10.44 5.73 8.39
C ALA A 92 11.01 6.91 9.22
N PRO A 93 11.17 6.72 10.55
CA PRO A 93 11.46 7.82 11.48
C PRO A 93 12.87 8.39 11.33
N ASP A 94 13.81 7.60 10.81
CA ASP A 94 15.20 7.99 10.53
C ASP A 94 15.40 8.55 9.11
N GLY A 95 14.33 8.64 8.32
CA GLY A 95 14.39 9.08 6.93
C GLY A 95 14.80 7.98 5.95
N HIS A 96 14.76 6.71 6.38
CA HIS A 96 15.01 5.55 5.52
C HIS A 96 13.82 4.60 5.50
N ALA A 97 13.66 3.89 4.39
CA ALA A 97 12.62 2.88 4.27
C ALA A 97 12.73 1.80 5.37
N ASN A 98 11.62 1.49 6.03
CA ASN A 98 11.53 0.42 7.01
C ASN A 98 10.96 -0.84 6.37
N LEU A 99 11.85 -1.73 5.96
CA LEU A 99 11.47 -2.96 5.29
C LEU A 99 10.75 -3.95 6.22
N GLN A 100 10.86 -3.82 7.54
CA GLN A 100 10.09 -4.65 8.47
C GLN A 100 8.58 -4.34 8.42
N MET A 101 8.17 -3.22 7.81
CA MET A 101 6.75 -2.95 7.56
C MET A 101 6.08 -4.05 6.73
N TRP A 102 6.83 -4.76 5.87
CA TRP A 102 6.32 -5.88 5.09
C TRP A 102 5.89 -7.09 5.94
N CYS A 103 6.37 -7.19 7.18
CA CYS A 103 5.96 -8.22 8.13
C CYS A 103 4.49 -8.10 8.52
N ALA A 104 3.92 -6.89 8.46
CA ALA A 104 2.51 -6.66 8.73
C ALA A 104 1.59 -7.13 7.59
N VAL A 105 2.17 -7.41 6.41
CA VAL A 105 1.46 -7.55 5.13
C VAL A 105 2.06 -8.67 4.28
N PRO A 106 2.15 -9.90 4.82
CA PRO A 106 3.00 -10.93 4.26
C PRO A 106 2.49 -11.52 2.94
N MET A 107 1.26 -11.24 2.53
CA MET A 107 0.73 -11.66 1.23
C MET A 107 1.52 -11.09 0.04
N PHE A 108 2.30 -10.02 0.24
CA PHE A 108 3.17 -9.40 -0.78
C PHE A 108 4.59 -9.95 -0.80
N ALA A 109 4.90 -10.97 0.00
CA ALA A 109 6.24 -11.54 0.15
C ALA A 109 6.95 -11.78 -1.20
N LYS A 110 6.25 -12.40 -2.16
CA LYS A 110 6.80 -12.67 -3.49
C LYS A 110 7.12 -11.40 -4.28
N TYR A 111 6.22 -10.40 -4.26
CA TYR A 111 6.42 -9.13 -4.95
C TYR A 111 7.64 -8.41 -4.37
N ILE A 112 7.65 -8.19 -3.06
CA ILE A 112 8.68 -7.38 -2.43
C ILE A 112 10.04 -8.09 -2.39
N ASN A 113 10.07 -9.42 -2.24
CA ASN A 113 11.31 -10.19 -2.38
C ASN A 113 11.87 -10.07 -3.80
N THR A 114 11.02 -10.12 -4.83
CA THR A 114 11.46 -9.94 -6.22
C THR A 114 12.00 -8.53 -6.45
N CYS A 115 11.33 -7.52 -5.91
CA CYS A 115 11.77 -6.13 -6.06
C CYS A 115 13.07 -5.84 -5.28
N ILE A 116 13.07 -6.07 -3.96
CA ILE A 116 14.11 -5.57 -3.05
C ILE A 116 15.29 -6.51 -2.95
N VAL A 117 15.02 -7.82 -2.78
CA VAL A 117 16.08 -8.81 -2.53
C VAL A 117 16.71 -9.25 -3.84
N ARG A 118 15.88 -9.60 -4.82
CA ARG A 118 16.36 -10.06 -6.14
C ARG A 118 16.72 -8.91 -7.07
N LYS A 119 16.33 -7.67 -6.74
CA LYS A 119 16.61 -6.46 -7.53
C LYS A 119 16.11 -6.56 -8.98
N ASP A 120 14.99 -7.24 -9.17
CA ASP A 120 14.37 -7.46 -10.47
C ASP A 120 13.03 -6.69 -10.54
N LEU A 121 13.13 -5.38 -10.78
CA LEU A 121 11.98 -4.47 -10.78
C LEU A 121 10.94 -4.83 -11.84
N VAL A 122 11.38 -5.31 -13.00
CA VAL A 122 10.48 -5.69 -14.11
C VAL A 122 9.75 -6.99 -13.78
N ALA A 123 10.43 -8.00 -13.23
CA ALA A 123 9.73 -9.20 -12.78
C ALA A 123 8.77 -8.89 -11.62
N ALA A 124 9.16 -8.02 -10.68
CA ALA A 124 8.30 -7.59 -9.59
C ALA A 124 7.03 -6.90 -10.10
N ALA A 125 7.16 -6.01 -11.10
CA ALA A 125 6.03 -5.38 -11.78
C ALA A 125 5.02 -6.40 -12.30
N HIS A 126 5.48 -7.45 -12.96
CA HIS A 126 4.59 -8.49 -13.49
C HIS A 126 3.98 -9.38 -12.39
N VAL A 127 4.69 -9.61 -11.29
CA VAL A 127 4.14 -10.31 -10.11
C VAL A 127 2.97 -9.52 -9.54
N GLN A 128 3.15 -8.21 -9.31
CA GLN A 128 2.12 -7.34 -8.77
C GLN A 128 0.94 -7.19 -9.74
N PHE A 129 1.21 -6.98 -11.03
CA PHE A 129 0.16 -6.86 -12.06
C PHE A 129 -0.71 -8.10 -12.14
N LYS A 130 -0.10 -9.28 -12.17
CA LYS A 130 -0.84 -10.54 -12.24
C LYS A 130 -1.77 -10.68 -11.04
N TRP A 131 -1.32 -10.24 -9.88
CA TRP A 131 -2.11 -10.28 -8.66
C TRP A 131 -3.29 -9.30 -8.73
N ALA A 132 -3.06 -8.04 -9.14
CA ALA A 132 -4.12 -7.05 -9.32
C ALA A 132 -5.16 -7.40 -10.40
N MET A 133 -4.79 -8.25 -11.36
CA MET A 133 -5.69 -8.75 -12.41
C MET A 133 -6.43 -10.04 -12.03
N ASP A 134 -6.18 -10.62 -10.85
CA ASP A 134 -6.90 -11.81 -10.38
C ASP A 134 -8.36 -11.43 -10.08
N HIS A 135 -9.32 -12.23 -10.57
CA HIS A 135 -10.75 -11.95 -10.44
C HIS A 135 -11.27 -11.90 -9.00
N LYS A 136 -10.48 -12.36 -8.02
CA LYS A 136 -10.80 -12.25 -6.60
C LYS A 136 -10.63 -10.83 -6.05
N ASP A 137 -9.90 -10.00 -6.79
CA ASP A 137 -9.48 -8.67 -6.38
C ASP A 137 -10.16 -7.62 -7.30
N GLU A 138 -11.48 -7.74 -7.54
CA GLU A 138 -12.22 -6.87 -8.47
C GLU A 138 -12.01 -5.36 -8.18
N GLY A 139 -11.50 -4.63 -9.20
CA GLY A 139 -11.29 -3.18 -9.14
C GLY A 139 -9.94 -2.75 -8.57
N ALA A 140 -9.10 -3.71 -8.13
CA ALA A 140 -7.69 -3.49 -7.82
C ALA A 140 -6.94 -2.81 -8.97
N ASP A 141 -7.13 -3.36 -10.17
CA ASP A 141 -6.54 -2.87 -11.40
C ASP A 141 -6.93 -1.43 -11.73
N GLU A 142 -8.17 -1.04 -11.45
CA GLU A 142 -8.66 0.33 -11.64
C GLU A 142 -8.01 1.30 -10.63
N LEU A 143 -7.83 0.86 -9.38
CA LEU A 143 -7.19 1.63 -8.31
C LEU A 143 -5.70 1.81 -8.61
N ASP A 144 -5.00 0.75 -8.97
CA ASP A 144 -3.57 0.79 -9.31
C ASP A 144 -3.33 1.63 -10.57
N ALA A 145 -4.15 1.45 -11.62
CA ALA A 145 -4.04 2.24 -12.83
C ALA A 145 -4.22 3.73 -12.56
N SER A 146 -5.31 4.13 -11.90
CA SER A 146 -5.57 5.53 -11.59
C SER A 146 -4.47 6.15 -10.71
N TYR A 147 -3.96 5.42 -9.71
CA TYR A 147 -2.78 5.79 -8.92
C TYR A 147 -1.56 6.07 -9.79
N CYS A 148 -1.22 5.15 -10.72
CA CYS A 148 -0.11 5.31 -11.65
C CYS A 148 -0.20 6.58 -12.50
N PHE A 149 -1.39 6.92 -12.99
CA PHE A 149 -1.59 8.14 -13.78
C PHE A 149 -1.58 9.40 -12.91
N ILE A 150 -2.34 9.45 -11.81
CA ILE A 150 -2.45 10.62 -10.93
C ILE A 150 -1.09 11.03 -10.37
N GLU A 151 -0.28 10.06 -9.94
CA GLU A 151 1.00 10.34 -9.30
C GLU A 151 2.15 10.51 -10.30
N GLY A 152 1.84 10.47 -11.60
CA GLY A 152 2.76 10.80 -12.68
C GLY A 152 3.74 9.70 -13.06
N HIS A 153 3.54 8.47 -12.57
CA HIS A 153 4.47 7.36 -12.73
C HIS A 153 4.69 6.98 -14.20
N CYS A 154 3.69 7.16 -15.07
CA CYS A 154 3.82 6.87 -16.50
C CYS A 154 4.79 7.78 -17.27
N LYS A 155 5.10 8.96 -16.74
CA LYS A 155 5.99 9.94 -17.40
C LYS A 155 7.32 10.10 -16.68
N ASP A 156 7.47 9.48 -15.51
CA ASP A 156 8.68 9.55 -14.72
C ASP A 156 9.75 8.60 -15.30
N THR A 157 10.88 9.19 -15.67
CA THR A 157 12.04 8.50 -16.24
C THR A 157 13.23 8.50 -15.29
N THR A 158 13.08 9.03 -14.08
CA THR A 158 14.15 9.09 -13.07
C THR A 158 14.47 7.72 -12.48
N VAL A 159 13.47 6.85 -12.36
CA VAL A 159 13.65 5.45 -11.98
C VAL A 159 13.92 4.59 -13.22
N THR A 160 14.89 3.70 -13.11
CA THR A 160 15.25 2.71 -14.11
C THR A 160 15.17 1.30 -13.51
N SER A 161 15.36 0.26 -14.32
CA SER A 161 15.41 -1.13 -13.84
C SER A 161 16.61 -1.42 -12.94
N GLU A 162 17.56 -0.49 -12.82
CA GLU A 162 18.76 -0.62 -11.99
C GLU A 162 18.69 0.23 -10.71
N THR A 163 17.62 1.01 -10.53
CA THR A 163 17.48 1.93 -9.39
C THR A 163 17.51 1.17 -8.07
N THR A 164 18.40 1.59 -7.17
CA THR A 164 18.53 0.97 -5.85
C THR A 164 17.54 1.53 -4.84
N LEU A 165 17.40 0.86 -3.69
CA LEU A 165 16.57 1.34 -2.58
C LEU A 165 17.05 2.71 -2.07
N GLU A 166 18.37 2.90 -1.94
CA GLU A 166 18.94 4.15 -1.45
C GLU A 166 18.74 5.30 -2.44
N GLU A 167 18.73 4.99 -3.75
CA GLU A 167 18.33 5.96 -4.78
C GLU A 167 16.85 6.31 -4.68
N ALA A 168 15.99 5.32 -4.43
CA ALA A 168 14.57 5.54 -4.22
C ALA A 168 14.28 6.44 -3.01
N ASP A 169 14.97 6.24 -1.88
CA ASP A 169 14.88 7.10 -0.70
C ASP A 169 15.20 8.57 -1.06
N ARG A 170 16.25 8.80 -1.85
CA ARG A 170 16.60 10.16 -2.32
C ARG A 170 15.55 10.77 -3.24
N LEU A 171 14.88 9.96 -4.06
CA LEU A 171 13.76 10.43 -4.88
C LEU A 171 12.55 10.81 -4.01
N CYS A 172 12.29 10.03 -2.96
CA CYS A 172 11.26 10.35 -1.96
C CYS A 172 11.56 11.66 -1.22
N ASP A 173 12.81 11.88 -0.82
CA ASP A 173 13.26 13.15 -0.23
C ASP A 173 13.12 14.32 -1.22
N THR A 174 13.47 14.10 -2.49
CA THR A 174 13.31 15.12 -3.52
C THR A 174 11.84 15.50 -3.73
N ARG A 175 10.93 14.52 -3.64
CA ARG A 175 9.50 14.71 -3.87
C ARG A 175 8.77 15.32 -2.69
N PHE A 176 9.11 14.93 -1.45
CA PHE A 176 8.35 15.28 -0.25
C PHE A 176 9.15 16.09 0.78
N GLY A 177 10.43 16.34 0.54
CA GLY A 177 11.37 16.89 1.51
C GLY A 177 11.85 15.86 2.53
N SER A 178 12.98 16.18 3.18
CA SER A 178 13.62 15.33 4.19
C SER A 178 12.65 15.03 5.35
N GLY A 179 12.20 13.79 5.45
CA GLY A 179 11.25 13.33 6.47
C GLY A 179 9.77 13.65 6.17
N GLY A 180 9.43 14.17 4.99
CA GLY A 180 8.04 14.44 4.59
C GLY A 180 7.20 13.18 4.30
N TRP A 181 7.87 12.03 4.09
CA TRP A 181 7.25 10.74 3.75
C TRP A 181 7.29 9.71 4.89
N GLY A 182 8.26 9.81 5.81
CA GLY A 182 8.45 8.80 6.87
C GLY A 182 7.85 9.09 8.24
N ARG A 183 7.35 10.31 8.48
CA ARG A 183 6.92 10.78 9.80
C ARG A 183 5.47 10.42 10.17
N GLU A 184 4.67 10.02 9.20
CA GLU A 184 3.28 9.62 9.44
C GLU A 184 3.24 8.12 9.77
N SER A 185 2.39 7.73 10.72
CA SER A 185 2.08 6.31 10.96
C SER A 185 0.94 5.85 10.05
N LEU A 186 0.80 4.54 9.84
CA LEU A 186 -0.35 3.98 9.09
C LEU A 186 -1.68 4.41 9.72
N GLU A 187 -1.75 4.46 11.06
CA GLU A 187 -2.92 4.97 11.78
C GLU A 187 -3.21 6.45 11.52
N ALA A 188 -2.18 7.29 11.35
CA ALA A 188 -2.36 8.70 11.02
C ALA A 188 -2.87 8.86 9.58
N ILE A 189 -2.28 8.10 8.65
CA ILE A 189 -2.70 8.03 7.24
C ILE A 189 -4.16 7.59 7.15
N LYS A 190 -4.53 6.50 7.85
CA LYS A 190 -5.91 6.00 7.96
C LYS A 190 -6.88 7.09 8.39
N LYS A 191 -6.56 7.81 9.46
CA LYS A 191 -7.40 8.90 9.96
C LYS A 191 -7.53 10.04 8.95
N ASN A 192 -6.49 10.33 8.19
CA ASN A 192 -6.51 11.36 7.15
C ASN A 192 -7.32 10.92 5.92
N GLU A 193 -7.20 9.68 5.50
CA GLU A 193 -7.97 9.12 4.39
C GLU A 193 -9.46 9.05 4.70
N VAL A 194 -9.84 8.63 5.90
CA VAL A 194 -11.25 8.67 6.32
C VAL A 194 -11.79 10.10 6.25
N LYS A 195 -11.01 11.09 6.69
CA LYS A 195 -11.41 12.51 6.56
C LYS A 195 -11.50 12.95 5.10
N ASN A 196 -10.58 12.52 4.24
CA ASN A 196 -10.57 12.87 2.82
C ASN A 196 -11.75 12.22 2.09
N PHE A 197 -12.05 10.97 2.37
CA PHE A 197 -13.22 10.26 1.85
C PHE A 197 -14.52 10.98 2.23
N ILE A 198 -14.65 11.41 3.49
CA ILE A 198 -15.81 12.18 3.96
C ILE A 198 -15.92 13.53 3.23
N ARG A 199 -14.78 14.20 2.96
CA ARG A 199 -14.75 15.51 2.28
C ARG A 199 -14.98 15.40 0.77
N HIS A 200 -14.63 14.27 0.17
CA HIS A 200 -14.65 14.04 -1.27
C HIS A 200 -15.38 12.73 -1.58
N PRO A 201 -16.70 12.66 -1.36
CA PRO A 201 -17.46 11.46 -1.65
C PRO A 201 -17.33 11.10 -3.14
N GLY A 202 -17.02 9.84 -3.45
CA GLY A 202 -16.81 9.36 -4.81
C GLY A 202 -15.41 9.63 -5.39
N SER A 203 -14.48 10.16 -4.60
CA SER A 203 -13.06 10.32 -5.01
C SER A 203 -12.31 9.00 -5.20
N VAL A 204 -12.89 7.88 -4.75
CA VAL A 204 -12.37 6.52 -4.94
C VAL A 204 -13.53 5.56 -5.19
N SER A 205 -13.35 4.61 -6.10
CA SER A 205 -14.26 3.47 -6.29
C SER A 205 -13.57 2.33 -7.01
N ALA A 206 -14.02 1.10 -6.80
CA ALA A 206 -13.52 -0.08 -7.52
C ALA A 206 -13.67 0.02 -9.05
N LYS A 207 -14.67 0.78 -9.55
CA LYS A 207 -14.93 0.91 -11.00
C LYS A 207 -14.12 2.01 -11.68
N ASN A 208 -13.86 3.10 -10.97
CA ASN A 208 -13.23 4.30 -11.54
C ASN A 208 -11.87 4.59 -10.91
N GLY A 209 -11.38 3.75 -10.00
CA GLY A 209 -10.16 4.02 -9.26
C GLY A 209 -10.25 5.30 -8.42
N PHE A 210 -9.09 5.89 -8.15
CA PHE A 210 -8.92 7.22 -7.57
C PHE A 210 -9.21 8.33 -8.58
N GLN A 211 -9.68 9.47 -8.09
CA GLN A 211 -10.00 10.65 -8.90
C GLN A 211 -9.19 11.88 -8.51
N ASP A 212 -8.46 11.83 -7.39
CA ASP A 212 -7.78 12.98 -6.84
C ASP A 212 -6.43 12.61 -6.22
N ARG A 213 -5.48 13.56 -6.30
CA ARG A 213 -4.13 13.41 -5.76
C ARG A 213 -4.09 13.43 -4.24
N GLY A 214 -5.05 14.09 -3.58
CA GLY A 214 -5.18 14.07 -2.13
C GLY A 214 -5.47 12.67 -1.55
N MET A 215 -5.97 11.74 -2.37
CA MET A 215 -6.14 10.33 -1.99
C MET A 215 -4.89 9.50 -2.25
N THR A 216 -4.12 9.81 -3.28
CA THR A 216 -2.98 8.98 -3.74
C THR A 216 -1.63 9.46 -3.21
N THR A 217 -1.51 10.69 -2.73
CA THR A 217 -0.24 11.18 -2.16
C THR A 217 0.14 10.49 -0.84
N PRO A 218 -0.78 10.25 0.12
CA PRO A 218 -0.47 9.44 1.30
C PRO A 218 0.04 8.04 0.92
N LEU A 219 -0.54 7.46 -0.12
CA LEU A 219 -0.15 6.17 -0.68
C LEU A 219 1.31 6.19 -1.19
N VAL A 220 1.71 7.19 -1.99
CA VAL A 220 3.11 7.32 -2.42
C VAL A 220 4.06 7.49 -1.23
N LYS A 221 3.68 8.25 -0.19
CA LYS A 221 4.49 8.40 1.01
C LYS A 221 4.66 7.06 1.75
N THR A 222 3.59 6.26 1.84
CA THR A 222 3.65 4.89 2.37
C THR A 222 4.60 4.03 1.55
N ALA A 223 4.53 4.09 0.22
CA ALA A 223 5.44 3.35 -0.65
C ALA A 223 6.91 3.76 -0.47
N CYS A 224 7.18 5.04 -0.21
CA CYS A 224 8.50 5.50 0.22
C CYS A 224 8.89 4.89 1.57
N ALA A 225 8.01 4.98 2.57
CA ALA A 225 8.26 4.49 3.92
C ALA A 225 8.48 2.97 4.01
N MET A 226 7.81 2.20 3.15
CA MET A 226 7.95 0.76 3.02
C MET A 226 9.05 0.35 2.03
N GLY A 227 9.69 1.30 1.33
CA GLY A 227 10.83 1.06 0.44
C GLY A 227 10.48 0.56 -0.95
N ASN A 228 9.22 0.59 -1.39
CA ASN A 228 8.78 0.11 -2.70
C ASN A 228 8.46 1.21 -3.72
N TYR A 229 8.75 2.50 -3.45
CA TYR A 229 8.45 3.58 -4.40
C TYR A 229 8.99 3.34 -5.83
N HIS A 230 10.24 2.87 -5.94
CA HIS A 230 10.85 2.54 -7.23
C HIS A 230 10.24 1.29 -7.87
N CYS A 231 9.79 0.31 -7.07
CA CYS A 231 9.02 -0.84 -7.53
C CYS A 231 7.71 -0.39 -8.18
N ASP A 232 6.96 0.51 -7.53
CA ASP A 232 5.69 1.04 -8.01
C ASP A 232 5.85 1.80 -9.34
N LEU A 233 6.91 2.58 -9.48
CA LEU A 233 7.21 3.33 -10.70
C LEU A 233 7.44 2.39 -11.91
N ILE A 234 8.25 1.35 -11.73
CA ILE A 234 8.47 0.34 -12.77
C ILE A 234 7.21 -0.49 -12.98
N TYR A 235 6.48 -0.86 -11.93
CA TYR A 235 5.20 -1.54 -12.01
C TYR A 235 4.22 -0.80 -12.92
N CYS A 236 3.98 0.47 -12.66
CA CYS A 236 3.13 1.32 -13.48
C CYS A 236 3.59 1.35 -14.94
N ARG A 237 4.88 1.63 -15.16
CA ARG A 237 5.46 1.79 -16.50
C ARG A 237 5.42 0.52 -17.33
N GLU A 238 5.65 -0.62 -16.71
CA GLU A 238 5.66 -1.92 -17.40
C GLU A 238 4.26 -2.48 -17.65
N THR A 239 3.21 -1.89 -17.07
CA THR A 239 1.85 -2.45 -17.08
C THR A 239 0.81 -1.44 -17.57
N TYR A 240 0.19 -0.68 -16.65
CA TYR A 240 -0.93 0.22 -16.93
C TYR A 240 -0.58 1.32 -17.94
N CYS A 241 0.66 1.83 -17.90
CA CYS A 241 1.11 2.90 -18.80
C CYS A 241 1.30 2.45 -20.26
N LYS A 242 1.25 1.14 -20.53
CA LYS A 242 1.35 0.53 -21.88
C LYS A 242 0.03 -0.09 -22.35
N THR A 243 -1.02 -0.06 -21.52
CA THR A 243 -2.29 -0.71 -21.81
C THR A 243 -3.32 0.32 -22.29
N ASP A 244 -3.78 0.19 -23.54
CA ASP A 244 -4.67 1.16 -24.21
C ASP A 244 -5.91 1.52 -23.39
N TYR A 245 -6.54 0.52 -22.76
CA TYR A 245 -7.71 0.73 -21.91
C TYR A 245 -7.44 1.75 -20.79
N TYR A 246 -6.39 1.55 -20.00
CA TYR A 246 -6.08 2.44 -18.87
C TYR A 246 -5.50 3.78 -19.34
N ILE A 247 -4.76 3.81 -20.45
CA ILE A 247 -4.29 5.05 -21.07
C ILE A 247 -5.50 5.91 -21.47
N GLN A 248 -6.46 5.33 -22.20
CA GLN A 248 -7.67 6.04 -22.63
C GLN A 248 -8.47 6.52 -21.42
N LYS A 249 -8.60 5.68 -20.40
CA LYS A 249 -9.40 5.97 -19.22
C LYS A 249 -8.77 7.01 -18.30
N TYR A 250 -7.47 6.92 -17.99
CA TYR A 250 -6.85 7.66 -16.88
C TYR A 250 -5.79 8.69 -17.29
N SER A 251 -5.37 8.76 -18.56
CA SER A 251 -4.35 9.74 -18.99
C SER A 251 -4.70 11.20 -18.70
N HIS A 252 -5.99 11.53 -18.60
CA HIS A 252 -6.48 12.86 -18.26
C HIS A 252 -6.20 13.25 -16.79
N LEU A 253 -5.97 12.28 -15.90
CA LEU A 253 -5.58 12.50 -14.50
C LEU A 253 -4.09 12.79 -14.33
N ALA A 254 -3.28 12.54 -15.37
CA ALA A 254 -1.84 12.70 -15.27
C ALA A 254 -1.45 14.16 -15.02
N PRO A 255 -0.48 14.41 -14.13
CA PRO A 255 -0.04 15.76 -13.82
C PRO A 255 0.51 16.46 -15.07
N LYS A 256 0.27 17.76 -15.16
CA LYS A 256 0.89 18.62 -16.18
C LYS A 256 2.38 18.76 -15.83
N LYS A 257 3.28 18.86 -16.83
CA LYS A 257 4.75 18.88 -16.64
C LYS A 257 5.25 19.86 -15.56
N SER A 258 4.52 20.94 -15.26
CA SER A 258 4.90 21.97 -14.29
C SER A 258 4.49 21.70 -12.84
N SER A 259 3.70 20.65 -12.54
CA SER A 259 3.12 20.41 -11.21
C SER A 259 3.75 19.26 -10.41
N LEU A 260 4.69 18.52 -10.99
CA LEU A 260 5.34 17.38 -10.32
C LEU A 260 6.40 17.79 -9.29
N PHE A 261 7.00 18.97 -9.43
CA PHE A 261 8.10 19.46 -8.58
C PHE A 261 7.78 20.76 -7.81
N LYS A 262 6.49 21.12 -7.74
CA LYS A 262 6.02 22.27 -6.93
C LYS A 262 5.10 21.73 -5.83
N LEU A 263 5.70 21.14 -4.81
CA LEU A 263 5.05 20.85 -3.53
C LEU A 263 5.78 21.61 -2.43
#